data_AF-A0A931PZL5-F1
#
_entry.id   AF-A0A931PZL5-F1
#
_cell.length_a   1.000
_cell.length_b   1.000
_cell.length_c   1.000
_cell.angle_alpha   90.00
_cell.angle_beta   90.00
_cell.angle_gamma   90.00
#
_symmetry.space_group_name_H-M   'P 1'
#
loop_
_entity.id
_entity.type
_entity.pdbx_description
1 polymer ?
#
loop_
_entity_poly.entity_id
_entity_poly.type
_entity_poly.pdbx_seq_one_letter_code
_entity_poly.pdbx_strand_id
1 'polypeptide(L)'
;MQSADVFINPVTTGSGIQTKNIEAIANGLSVSATQFASTGLPDYLHGNKLLISDNDNWEQFAQNIIELSGKKTPTPSQFYTDFYWGNIIDRILSIVL
;
A
#
# COMPACT_ATOMS: atom_id res chain seq x y z
N MET A 1 11.79 -5.65 7.54
CA MET A 1 11.56 -5.02 6.22
C MET A 1 12.83 -4.43 5.58
N GLN A 2 13.91 -4.17 6.31
CA GLN A 2 15.06 -3.36 5.84
C GLN A 2 15.97 -4.00 4.75
N SER A 3 15.68 -5.20 4.26
CA SER A 3 16.47 -5.88 3.23
C SER A 3 15.65 -6.43 2.07
N ALA A 4 14.33 -6.17 2.06
CA ALA A 4 13.47 -6.56 0.96
C ALA A 4 13.37 -5.42 -0.07
N ASP A 5 13.17 -5.77 -1.34
CA ASP A 5 12.89 -4.79 -2.39
C ASP A 5 11.37 -4.52 -2.54
N VAL A 6 10.56 -5.57 -2.34
CA VAL A 6 9.11 -5.55 -2.56
C VAL A 6 8.38 -6.24 -1.41
N PHE A 7 7.28 -5.66 -0.96
CA PHE A 7 6.32 -6.34 -0.10
C PHE A 7 5.17 -6.91 -0.94
N ILE A 8 4.74 -8.14 -0.66
CA ILE A 8 3.67 -8.80 -1.41
C ILE A 8 2.46 -9.06 -0.50
N ASN A 9 1.27 -8.80 -1.02
CA ASN A 9 0.01 -9.05 -0.31
C ASN A 9 -1.01 -9.73 -1.23
N PRO A 10 -1.01 -11.08 -1.29
CA PRO A 10 -1.86 -11.84 -2.20
C PRO A 10 -3.27 -12.12 -1.65
N VAL A 11 -3.72 -11.39 -0.63
CA VAL A 11 -4.99 -11.68 0.07
C VAL A 11 -6.19 -11.30 -0.80
N THR A 12 -7.04 -12.26 -1.16
CA THR A 12 -8.23 -12.02 -2.02
C THR A 12 -9.53 -11.78 -1.26
N THR A 13 -9.55 -12.02 0.06
CA THR A 13 -10.73 -11.87 0.92
C THR A 13 -10.34 -11.47 2.35
N GLY A 14 -11.27 -10.91 3.13
CA GLY A 14 -11.02 -10.45 4.50
C GLY A 14 -11.91 -9.27 4.90
N SER A 15 -11.44 -8.45 5.85
CA SER A 15 -12.14 -7.23 6.26
C SER A 15 -11.17 -6.10 6.62
N GLY A 16 -11.66 -4.86 6.46
CA GLY A 16 -10.93 -3.66 6.82
C GLY A 16 -9.76 -3.33 5.88
N ILE A 17 -9.00 -2.32 6.27
CA ILE A 17 -7.78 -1.90 5.57
C ILE A 17 -6.62 -2.81 5.97
N GLN A 18 -5.86 -3.28 4.98
CA GLN A 18 -4.71 -4.16 5.22
C GLN A 18 -3.52 -3.35 5.77
N THR A 19 -3.41 -3.25 7.09
CA THR A 19 -2.38 -2.43 7.77
C THR A 19 -0.94 -2.80 7.41
N LYS A 20 -0.68 -4.05 7.01
CA LYS A 20 0.65 -4.48 6.56
C LYS A 20 1.11 -3.79 5.27
N ASN A 21 0.19 -3.38 4.39
CA ASN A 21 0.53 -2.54 3.24
C ASN A 21 1.01 -1.16 3.72
N ILE A 22 0.33 -0.57 4.70
CA ILE A 22 0.69 0.72 5.28
C ILE A 22 2.06 0.63 5.95
N GLU A 23 2.31 -0.39 6.78
CA GLU A 23 3.60 -0.62 7.42
C GLU A 23 4.74 -0.76 6.39
N ALA A 24 4.51 -1.51 5.30
CA ALA A 24 5.49 -1.69 4.23
C ALA A 24 5.83 -0.37 3.53
N ILE A 25 4.82 0.40 3.14
CA ILE A 25 4.99 1.68 2.46
C ILE A 25 5.66 2.70 3.39
N ALA A 26 5.31 2.73 4.68
CA ALA A 26 5.95 3.57 5.69
C ALA A 26 7.46 3.26 5.82
N ASN A 27 7.86 2.00 5.67
CA ASN A 27 9.25 1.53 5.68
C ASN A 27 9.95 1.67 4.32
N GLY A 28 9.33 2.35 3.34
CA GLY A 28 9.96 2.63 2.05
C GLY A 28 9.83 1.51 1.02
N LEU A 29 9.14 0.41 1.32
CA LEU A 29 8.92 -0.67 0.34
C LEU A 29 7.81 -0.31 -0.65
N SER A 30 7.97 -0.75 -1.90
CA SER A 30 6.84 -0.84 -2.83
C SER A 30 6.04 -2.11 -2.60
N VAL A 31 4.75 -2.08 -2.94
CA VAL A 31 3.81 -3.16 -2.64
C VAL A 31 3.22 -3.73 -3.94
N SER A 32 3.22 -5.06 -4.08
CA SER A 32 2.34 -5.77 -5.02
C SER A 32 1.16 -6.34 -4.23
N ALA A 33 -0.06 -5.96 -4.58
CA ALA A 33 -1.27 -6.41 -3.89
C ALA A 33 -2.35 -6.86 -4.87
N THR A 34 -3.22 -7.76 -4.42
CA THR A 34 -4.49 -8.02 -5.12
C THR A 34 -5.44 -6.83 -4.94
N GLN A 35 -6.48 -6.76 -5.77
CA GLN A 35 -7.52 -5.75 -5.70
C GLN A 35 -8.15 -5.69 -4.30
N PHE A 36 -8.51 -6.85 -3.72
CA PHE A 36 -9.04 -6.88 -2.36
C PHE A 36 -8.05 -6.30 -1.34
N ALA A 37 -6.78 -6.72 -1.38
CA ALA A 37 -5.77 -6.27 -0.42
C ALA A 37 -5.44 -4.77 -0.54
N SER A 38 -5.70 -4.15 -1.69
CA SER A 38 -5.51 -2.71 -1.92
C SER A 38 -6.59 -1.82 -1.31
N THR A 39 -7.70 -2.40 -0.83
CA THR A 39 -8.86 -1.66 -0.31
C THR A 39 -8.47 -0.63 0.76
N GLY A 40 -8.93 0.62 0.56
CA GLY A 40 -8.70 1.73 1.49
C GLY A 40 -7.34 2.42 1.34
N LEU A 41 -6.47 1.96 0.44
CA LEU A 41 -5.26 2.69 0.08
C LEU A 41 -5.57 3.78 -0.94
N PRO A 42 -4.91 4.95 -0.86
CA PRO A 42 -5.21 6.08 -1.73
C PRO A 42 -4.62 5.93 -3.14
N ASP A 43 -5.37 6.41 -4.13
CA ASP A 43 -5.04 6.28 -5.56
C ASP A 43 -3.69 6.88 -5.96
N TYR A 44 -3.20 7.89 -5.24
CA TYR A 44 -1.89 8.49 -5.54
C TYR A 44 -0.72 7.52 -5.34
N LEU A 45 -0.93 6.38 -4.69
CA LEU A 45 0.07 5.31 -4.58
C LEU A 45 0.10 4.40 -5.81
N HIS A 46 -0.99 4.34 -6.58
CA HIS A 46 -1.18 3.37 -7.66
C HIS A 46 -0.20 3.60 -8.82
N GLY A 47 0.22 2.49 -9.45
CA GLY A 47 1.08 2.52 -10.64
C GLY A 47 2.55 2.84 -10.35
N ASN A 48 2.92 3.13 -9.09
CA ASN A 48 4.30 3.39 -8.72
C ASN A 48 4.68 2.76 -7.38
N LYS A 49 4.04 3.20 -6.29
CA LYS A 49 4.33 2.67 -4.94
C LYS A 49 3.56 1.39 -4.65
N LEU A 50 2.39 1.24 -5.29
CA LEU A 50 1.49 0.12 -5.19
C LEU A 50 1.11 -0.33 -6.61
N LEU A 51 1.43 -1.57 -6.97
CA LEU A 51 0.89 -2.23 -8.15
C LEU A 51 -0.20 -3.20 -7.74
N ILE A 52 -1.33 -3.14 -8.45
CA ILE A 52 -2.53 -3.91 -8.12
C ILE A 52 -2.78 -4.90 -9.25
N SER A 53 -3.11 -6.14 -8.92
CA SER A 53 -3.69 -7.11 -9.85
C SER A 53 -5.11 -7.45 -9.45
N ASP A 54 -5.94 -7.85 -10.40
CA ASP A 54 -7.24 -8.41 -10.09
C ASP A 54 -7.12 -9.64 -9.18
N ASN A 55 -8.19 -9.93 -8.44
CA ASN A 55 -8.29 -11.20 -7.73
C ASN A 55 -8.17 -12.35 -8.74
N ASP A 56 -7.38 -13.36 -8.40
CA ASP A 56 -7.10 -14.54 -9.23
C ASP A 56 -6.23 -14.32 -10.49
N ASN A 57 -5.85 -13.07 -10.81
CA ASN A 57 -4.88 -12.81 -11.88
C ASN A 57 -3.43 -12.92 -11.37
N TRP A 58 -3.02 -14.16 -11.12
CA TRP A 58 -1.69 -14.47 -10.55
C TRP A 58 -0.53 -14.18 -11.49
N GLU A 59 -0.77 -14.22 -12.80
CA GLU A 59 0.23 -13.85 -13.80
C GLU A 59 0.56 -12.36 -13.69
N GLN A 60 -0.45 -11.49 -13.67
CA GLN A 60 -0.25 -10.05 -13.45
C GLN A 60 0.35 -9.77 -12.07
N PHE A 61 -0.07 -10.49 -11.02
CA PHE A 61 0.50 -10.34 -9.68
C PHE A 61 2.01 -10.64 -9.68
N ALA A 62 2.44 -11.72 -10.35
CA ALA A 62 3.85 -12.07 -10.49
C ALA A 62 4.63 -11.05 -11.33
N GLN A 63 4.04 -10.57 -12.44
CA GLN A 63 4.63 -9.51 -13.26
C GLN A 63 4.84 -8.22 -12.46
N ASN A 64 3.87 -7.84 -11.61
CA ASN A 64 3.98 -6.68 -10.73
C ASN A 64 5.15 -6.82 -9.74
N ILE A 65 5.39 -8.02 -9.19
CA ILE A 65 6.54 -8.25 -8.29
C ILE A 65 7.85 -8.05 -9.05
N ILE A 66 7.97 -8.63 -10.24
CA ILE A 66 9.16 -8.50 -11.08
C ILE A 66 9.39 -7.05 -11.45
N GLU A 67 8.34 -6.33 -11.83
CA GLU A 67 8.42 -4.92 -12.17
C GLU A 67 8.92 -4.06 -11.01
N LEU A 68 8.42 -4.31 -9.80
CA LEU A 68 8.84 -3.58 -8.60
C LEU A 68 10.23 -3.99 -8.11
N SER A 69 10.70 -5.19 -8.46
CA SER A 69 11.99 -5.70 -8.03
C SER A 69 13.12 -4.81 -8.55
N GLY A 70 13.95 -4.30 -7.65
CA GLY A 70 15.05 -3.38 -7.98
C GLY A 70 14.65 -1.92 -8.20
N LYS A 71 13.35 -1.58 -8.20
CA LYS A 71 12.90 -0.18 -8.20
C LYS A 71 12.88 0.36 -6.77
N LYS A 72 13.51 1.52 -6.56
CA LYS A 72 13.48 2.24 -5.27
C LYS A 72 12.66 3.52 -5.37
N THR A 73 11.34 3.37 -5.47
CA THR A 73 10.41 4.51 -5.47
C THR A 73 10.30 5.09 -4.06
N PRO A 74 10.63 6.37 -3.82
CA PRO A 74 10.42 7.00 -2.52
C PRO A 74 8.95 6.99 -2.12
N THR A 75 8.67 6.83 -0.83
CA THR A 75 7.31 6.98 -0.32
C THR A 75 6.89 8.46 -0.44
N PRO A 76 5.75 8.78 -1.08
CA PRO A 76 5.28 10.16 -1.20
C PRO A 76 5.10 10.81 0.18
N SER A 77 5.49 12.08 0.34
CA SER A 77 5.32 12.80 1.61
C SER A 77 3.85 12.87 2.07
N GLN A 78 2.92 12.94 1.11
CA GLN A 78 1.48 12.89 1.36
C GLN A 78 1.07 11.63 2.15
N PHE A 79 1.72 10.49 1.93
CA PHE A 79 1.47 9.27 2.70
C PHE A 79 1.65 9.48 4.20
N TYR A 80 2.72 10.16 4.60
CA TYR A 80 2.96 10.47 5.99
C TYR A 80 2.00 11.54 6.52
N THR A 81 1.40 12.36 5.65
CA THR A 81 0.33 13.26 6.08
C THR A 81 -0.96 12.49 6.34
N ASP A 82 -1.34 11.58 5.45
CA ASP A 82 -2.61 10.87 5.50
C ASP A 82 -2.65 9.77 6.57
N PHE A 83 -1.55 9.07 6.79
CA PHE A 83 -1.46 7.94 7.73
C PHE A 83 -0.78 8.27 9.06
N TYR A 84 -0.40 9.54 9.29
CA TYR A 84 0.08 9.97 10.61
C TYR A 84 -1.08 10.11 11.59
N TRP A 85 -0.94 9.45 12.74
CA TRP A 85 -1.96 9.40 13.78
C TRP A 85 -2.43 10.77 14.26
N GLY A 86 -1.53 11.75 14.39
CA GLY A 86 -1.91 13.11 14.80
C GLY A 86 -2.91 13.74 13.83
N ASN A 87 -2.64 13.64 12.52
CA ASN A 87 -3.53 14.19 11.50
C ASN A 87 -4.85 13.42 11.39
N ILE A 88 -4.85 12.12 11.67
CA ILE A 88 -6.08 11.33 11.75
C ILE A 88 -6.96 11.82 12.92
N ILE A 89 -6.36 12.02 14.10
CA ILE A 89 -7.04 12.53 15.29
C ILE A 89 -7.61 13.93 15.02
N ASP A 90 -6.82 14.83 14.45
CA ASP A 90 -7.26 16.20 14.15
C ASP A 90 -8.46 16.23 13.19
N ARG A 91 -8.46 15.37 12.15
CA ARG A 91 -9.61 15.23 11.25
C ARG A 91 -10.85 14.74 11.98
N ILE A 92 -10.73 13.73 12.84
CA ILE A 92 -11.87 13.21 13.61
C ILE A 92 -12.41 14.29 14.56
N LEU A 93 -11.53 15.01 15.26
CA LEU A 93 -11.94 16.09 16.16
C LEU A 93 -12.72 17.17 15.41
N SER A 94 -12.33 17.51 14.18
CA SER A 94 -13.05 18.49 13.35
C SER A 94 -14.47 18.08 12.91
N ILE A 95 -14.81 16.79 13.03
CA ILE A 95 -16.13 16.24 12.68
C ILE A 95 -17.02 16.12 13.92
N VAL A 96 -16.42 15.82 15.08
CA VAL A 96 -17.13 15.50 16.32
C VAL A 96 -17.33 16.73 17.23
N LEU A 97 -16.52 17.78 17.05
CA LEU A 97 -16.61 19.07 17.76
C LEU A 97 -17.13 20.16 16.83
#